data_AF-A0A950ZA39-F1
#
_entry.id   AF-A0A950ZA39-F1
#
_cell.length_a   1.000
_cell.length_b   1.000
_cell.length_c   1.000
_cell.angle_alpha   90.00
_cell.angle_beta   90.00
_cell.angle_gamma   90.00
#
_symmetry.space_group_name_H-M   'P 1'
#
loop_
_entity.id
_entity.type
_entity.pdbx_description
1 polymer ?
#
loop_
_entity_poly.entity_id
_entity_poly.type
_entity_poly.pdbx_seq_one_letter_code
_entity_poly.pdbx_strand_id
1 'polypeptide(L)'
;MLNKLFLGLVTFGVMTLSAANGTYKVTLFQDSVVDGKQLKAGDYKVELKDNDAVMKLGKQVIEVPARAETNPSKFSSTEIQYKDNNTLQEIRVGGTNTKIVFGNAGNASNGME
;
A
#
# COMPACT_ATOMS: atom_id res chain seq x y z
N MET A 1 -30.51 -36.94 15.84
CA MET A 1 -29.88 -37.56 14.65
C MET A 1 -29.50 -36.40 13.73
N LEU A 2 -28.28 -35.87 13.79
CA LEU A 2 -27.17 -36.18 12.86
C LEU A 2 -27.70 -36.22 11.40
N ASN A 3 -27.37 -35.30 10.49
CA ASN A 3 -26.01 -34.96 10.11
C ASN A 3 -25.87 -33.62 9.35
N LYS A 4 -24.65 -33.13 9.39
CA LYS A 4 -24.10 -31.86 8.92
C LYS A 4 -24.01 -31.82 7.39
N LEU A 5 -24.20 -30.65 6.76
CA LEU A 5 -23.34 -30.24 5.65
C LEU A 5 -23.32 -28.71 5.48
N PHE A 6 -22.34 -28.09 6.13
CA PHE A 6 -21.83 -26.78 5.77
C PHE A 6 -21.15 -26.90 4.39
N LEU A 7 -21.67 -26.24 3.37
CA LEU A 7 -20.94 -26.02 2.12
C LEU A 7 -20.44 -24.58 2.08
N GLY A 8 -19.40 -24.32 2.87
CA GLY A 8 -18.60 -23.11 2.75
C GLY A 8 -17.62 -23.29 1.61
N LEU A 9 -17.92 -22.70 0.45
CA LEU A 9 -16.90 -22.43 -0.56
C LEU A 9 -16.47 -20.98 -0.40
N VAL A 10 -15.63 -20.73 0.61
CA VAL A 10 -14.91 -19.46 0.72
C VAL A 10 -13.74 -19.56 -0.24
N THR A 11 -13.98 -19.24 -1.50
CA THR A 11 -12.91 -19.01 -2.46
C THR A 11 -12.26 -17.69 -2.06
N PHE A 12 -11.27 -17.73 -1.16
CA PHE A 12 -10.27 -16.70 -1.12
C PHE A 12 -9.56 -16.76 -2.47
N GLY A 13 -10.03 -15.94 -3.41
CA GLY A 13 -9.30 -15.69 -4.63
C GLY A 13 -7.90 -15.25 -4.21
N VAL A 14 -6.92 -16.13 -4.42
CA VAL A 14 -5.53 -15.72 -4.46
C VAL A 14 -5.46 -14.84 -5.70
N MET A 15 -5.71 -13.54 -5.51
CA MET A 15 -5.27 -12.53 -6.44
C MET A 15 -3.76 -12.67 -6.45
N THR A 16 -3.25 -13.31 -7.49
CA THR A 16 -1.84 -13.21 -7.82
C THR A 16 -1.58 -11.73 -7.99
N LEU A 17 -0.92 -11.13 -7.00
CA LEU A 17 -0.35 -9.82 -7.14
C LEU A 17 0.67 -9.96 -8.26
N SER A 18 0.31 -9.54 -9.47
CA SER A 18 1.32 -9.17 -10.44
C SER A 18 2.12 -8.07 -9.77
N ALA A 19 3.28 -8.43 -9.20
CA ALA A 19 4.23 -7.48 -8.65
C ALA A 19 4.36 -6.42 -9.73
N ALA A 20 3.82 -5.24 -9.47
CA ALA A 20 4.09 -4.14 -10.35
C ALA A 20 5.57 -3.86 -10.11
N ASN A 21 6.45 -4.36 -10.99
CA ASN A 21 7.89 -4.04 -11.02
C ASN A 21 8.12 -2.54 -11.34
N GLY A 22 7.20 -1.68 -10.93
CA GLY A 22 7.16 -0.27 -11.18
C GLY A 22 8.01 0.46 -10.17
N THR A 23 8.94 1.21 -10.70
CA THR A 23 9.54 2.33 -9.99
C THR A 23 8.63 3.54 -10.16
N TYR A 24 8.20 4.14 -9.06
CA TYR A 24 7.34 5.32 -9.06
C TYR A 24 8.07 6.51 -8.43
N LYS A 25 7.90 7.70 -9.00
CA LYS A 25 8.36 8.95 -8.40
C LYS A 25 7.18 9.60 -7.69
N VAL A 26 7.36 9.88 -6.41
CA VAL A 26 6.30 10.35 -5.52
C VAL A 26 6.84 11.52 -4.71
N THR A 27 6.23 12.68 -4.86
CA THR A 27 6.61 13.87 -4.09
C THR A 27 5.73 13.96 -2.85
N LEU A 28 6.34 13.80 -1.67
CA LEU A 28 5.71 14.07 -0.39
C LEU A 28 5.82 15.56 -0.10
N PHE A 29 4.69 16.27 -0.10
CA PHE A 29 4.66 17.71 0.16
C PHE A 29 4.84 18.09 1.64
N GLN A 30 4.78 17.09 2.54
CA GLN A 30 4.86 17.26 3.98
C GLN A 30 5.53 16.05 4.63
N ASP A 31 6.04 16.26 5.85
CA ASP A 31 6.51 15.17 6.69
C ASP A 31 5.36 14.20 6.95
N SER A 32 5.63 12.91 6.77
CA SER A 32 4.63 11.84 6.78
C SER A 32 5.15 10.65 7.57
N VAL A 33 4.27 9.73 7.96
CA VAL A 33 4.66 8.50 8.66
C VAL A 33 4.22 7.30 7.85
N VAL A 34 5.09 6.31 7.66
CA VAL A 34 4.73 5.06 7.00
C VAL A 34 5.17 3.89 7.89
N ASP A 35 4.23 3.04 8.29
CA ASP A 35 4.54 1.88 9.13
C ASP A 35 5.37 2.24 10.39
N GLY A 36 5.04 3.36 11.04
CA GLY A 36 5.79 3.89 12.20
C GLY A 36 7.12 4.58 11.88
N LYS A 37 7.57 4.61 10.62
CA LYS A 37 8.79 5.27 10.18
C LYS A 37 8.50 6.69 9.68
N GLN A 38 9.25 7.67 10.16
CA GLN A 38 9.11 9.05 9.69
C GLN A 38 9.75 9.24 8.31
N LEU A 39 8.95 9.80 7.39
CA LEU A 39 9.34 10.28 6.08
C LEU A 39 9.38 11.80 6.11
N LYS A 40 10.46 12.38 5.58
CA LYS A 40 10.55 13.82 5.34
C LYS A 40 9.80 14.21 4.07
N ALA A 41 9.31 15.44 4.00
CA ALA A 41 8.88 16.04 2.74
C ALA A 41 10.02 15.97 1.70
N GLY A 42 9.69 15.62 0.46
CA GLY A 42 10.66 15.50 -0.63
C GLY A 42 10.25 14.51 -1.72
N ASP A 43 11.14 14.34 -2.70
CA ASP A 43 10.93 13.45 -3.85
C ASP A 43 11.44 12.04 -3.56
N TYR A 44 10.51 11.11 -3.37
CA TYR A 44 10.81 9.71 -3.13
C TYR A 44 10.73 8.90 -4.42
N LYS A 45 11.69 7.98 -4.55
CA LYS A 45 11.59 6.86 -5.47
C LYS A 45 11.02 5.66 -4.71
N VAL A 46 9.84 5.21 -5.11
CA VAL A 46 9.15 4.06 -4.52
C VAL A 46 9.33 2.88 -5.47
N GLU A 47 10.00 1.84 -5.02
CA GLU A 47 10.20 0.59 -5.75
C GLU A 47 9.47 -0.53 -5.05
N LEU A 48 8.47 -1.12 -5.70
CA LEU A 48 7.75 -2.27 -5.14
C LEU A 48 8.55 -3.56 -5.39
N LYS A 49 8.79 -4.32 -4.34
CA LYS A 49 9.46 -5.62 -4.34
C LYS A 49 8.58 -6.64 -3.63
N ASP A 50 7.94 -7.52 -4.39
CA ASP A 50 7.09 -8.60 -3.87
C ASP A 50 5.99 -8.13 -2.89
N ASN A 51 6.31 -8.03 -1.58
CA ASN A 51 5.42 -7.59 -0.50
C ASN A 51 5.93 -6.36 0.28
N ASP A 52 6.99 -5.73 -0.20
CA ASP A 52 7.60 -4.54 0.39
C ASP A 52 7.71 -3.42 -0.63
N ALA A 53 7.72 -2.18 -0.15
CA ALA A 53 8.10 -1.00 -0.91
C ALA A 53 9.39 -0.42 -0.35
N VAL A 54 10.34 -0.20 -1.25
CA VAL A 54 11.59 0.51 -0.96
C VAL A 54 11.42 1.97 -1.36
N MET A 55 11.37 2.84 -0.36
CA MET A 55 11.29 4.29 -0.50
C MET A 55 12.68 4.90 -0.38
N LYS A 56 13.14 5.58 -1.43
CA LYS A 56 14.48 6.21 -1.47
C LYS A 56 14.36 7.72 -1.60
N LEU A 57 15.02 8.46 -0.71
CA LEU A 57 15.20 9.91 -0.77
C LEU A 57 16.69 10.22 -0.65
N GLY A 58 17.34 10.54 -1.78
CA GLY A 58 18.78 10.75 -1.82
C GLY A 58 19.56 9.52 -1.34
N LYS A 59 20.18 9.62 -0.15
CA LYS A 59 20.94 8.53 0.50
C LYS A 59 20.10 7.73 1.49
N GLN A 60 18.92 8.22 1.87
CA GLN A 60 18.02 7.55 2.79
C GLN A 60 17.24 6.47 2.04
N VAL A 61 17.27 5.25 2.56
CA VAL A 61 16.52 4.11 2.04
C VAL A 61 15.68 3.55 3.17
N ILE A 62 14.37 3.50 2.97
CA ILE A 62 13.40 2.96 3.90
C ILE A 62 12.68 1.81 3.20
N GLU A 63 12.69 0.63 3.79
CA GLU A 63 11.89 -0.50 3.35
C GLU A 63 10.69 -0.65 4.29
N VAL A 64 9.50 -0.76 3.73
CA VAL A 64 8.23 -0.91 4.46
C VAL A 64 7.32 -1.93 3.80
N PRO A 65 6.50 -2.65 4.58
CA PRO A 65 5.49 -3.53 4.02
C PRO A 65 4.56 -2.76 3.09
N ALA A 66 4.40 -3.25 1.86
CA ALA A 66 3.51 -2.64 0.89
C ALA A 66 3.07 -3.62 -0.19
N ARG A 67 1.87 -3.43 -0.73
CA ARG A 67 1.32 -4.31 -1.75
C ARG A 67 0.67 -3.51 -2.88
N ALA A 68 0.83 -3.96 -4.12
CA ALA A 68 0.08 -3.43 -5.24
C ALA A 68 -1.33 -4.05 -5.27
N GLU A 69 -2.34 -3.22 -5.30
CA GLU A 69 -3.72 -3.63 -5.55
C GLU A 69 -4.21 -3.03 -6.86
N THR A 70 -5.04 -3.78 -7.58
CA THR A 70 -5.72 -3.29 -8.77
C THR A 70 -7.15 -2.90 -8.43
N ASN A 71 -7.55 -1.71 -8.87
CA ASN A 71 -8.90 -1.19 -8.77
C ASN A 71 -9.66 -1.44 -10.09
N PRO A 72 -10.99 -1.63 -10.10
CA PRO A 72 -11.74 -1.87 -11.34
C PRO A 72 -11.68 -0.69 -12.32
N SER A 73 -11.47 0.53 -11.82
CA SER A 73 -11.36 1.75 -12.62
C SER A 73 -9.93 2.30 -12.63
N LYS A 74 -9.55 2.95 -13.73
CA LYS A 74 -8.25 3.63 -13.85
C LYS A 74 -8.22 4.88 -12.98
N PHE A 75 -7.07 5.18 -12.41
CA PHE A 75 -6.78 6.46 -11.77
C PHE A 75 -6.40 7.49 -12.83
N SER A 76 -7.11 8.62 -12.87
CA SER A 76 -6.83 9.69 -13.83
C SER A 76 -5.55 10.47 -13.53
N SER A 77 -5.14 10.50 -12.25
CA SER A 77 -3.93 11.16 -11.77
C SER A 77 -3.25 10.32 -10.69
N THR A 78 -1.99 10.61 -10.43
CA THR A 78 -1.26 10.04 -9.29
C THR A 78 -1.66 10.79 -8.03
N GLU A 79 -2.14 10.07 -7.02
CA GLU A 79 -2.62 10.65 -5.76
C GLU A 79 -1.97 9.95 -4.57
N ILE A 80 -1.67 10.72 -3.54
CA ILE A 80 -1.12 10.22 -2.28
C ILE A 80 -2.22 10.36 -1.23
N GLN A 81 -2.65 9.22 -0.69
CA GLN A 81 -3.68 9.18 0.34
C GLN A 81 -3.02 9.01 1.70
N TYR A 82 -3.36 9.94 2.58
CA TYR A 82 -2.97 9.90 3.98
C TYR A 82 -4.17 9.47 4.83
N LYS A 83 -3.88 8.69 5.88
CA LYS A 83 -4.73 8.49 7.03
C LYS A 83 -4.42 9.57 8.09
N ASP A 84 -5.05 9.46 9.25
CA ASP A 84 -4.82 10.27 10.44
C ASP A 84 -3.32 10.54 10.71
N ASN A 85 -3.03 11.76 11.18
CA ASN A 85 -1.67 12.21 11.55
C ASN A 85 -0.62 12.03 10.44
N ASN A 86 -0.98 12.36 9.19
CA ASN A 86 -0.06 12.32 8.04
C ASN A 86 0.50 10.91 7.76
N THR A 87 -0.23 9.86 8.16
CA THR A 87 0.19 8.48 7.92
C THR A 87 -0.05 8.11 6.46
N LEU A 88 1.01 7.82 5.71
CA LEU A 88 0.92 7.37 4.32
C LEU A 88 0.21 6.02 4.27
N GLN A 89 -0.97 5.98 3.63
CA GLN A 89 -1.79 4.78 3.55
C GLN A 89 -1.72 4.14 2.17
N GLU A 90 -1.95 4.92 1.11
CA GLU A 90 -1.88 4.39 -0.26
C GLU A 90 -1.40 5.43 -1.26
N ILE A 91 -0.81 4.96 -2.36
CA ILE A 91 -0.45 5.76 -3.52
C ILE A 91 -1.18 5.21 -4.73
N ARG A 92 -2.03 6.02 -5.34
CA ARG A 92 -2.74 5.69 -6.58
C ARG A 92 -1.88 6.10 -7.75
N VAL A 93 -1.71 5.21 -8.73
CA VAL A 93 -0.82 5.46 -9.87
C VAL A 93 -1.66 5.91 -11.07
N GLY A 94 -1.52 7.18 -11.44
CA GLY A 94 -2.21 7.78 -12.57
C GLY A 94 -1.92 7.08 -13.90
N GLY A 95 -2.93 7.01 -14.77
CA GLY A 95 -2.87 6.29 -16.05
C GLY A 95 -3.03 4.77 -15.94
N THR A 96 -3.05 4.23 -14.72
CA THR A 96 -3.17 2.80 -14.44
C THR A 96 -4.34 2.49 -13.53
N ASN A 97 -4.62 1.20 -13.34
CA ASN A 97 -5.57 0.68 -12.36
C ASN A 97 -4.92 0.40 -11.00
N THR A 98 -3.64 0.69 -10.84
CA THR A 98 -2.82 0.20 -9.73
C THR A 98 -2.76 1.23 -8.60
N LYS A 99 -2.94 0.76 -7.38
CA LYS A 99 -2.61 1.50 -6.16
C LYS A 99 -1.62 0.68 -5.33
N ILE A 100 -0.74 1.36 -4.61
CA ILE A 100 0.20 0.77 -3.68
C ILE A 100 -0.34 1.04 -2.29
N VAL A 101 -0.67 0.01 -1.54
CA VAL A 101 -1.16 0.13 -0.16
C VAL A 101 0.01 -0.16 0.78
N PHE A 102 0.26 0.76 1.70
CA PHE A 102 1.32 0.67 2.70
C PHE A 102 0.77 0.12 4.02
N GLY A 103 1.60 -0.67 4.68
CA GLY A 103 1.27 -1.33 5.94
C GLY A 103 0.74 -2.75 5.75
N ASN A 104 0.86 -3.55 6.81
CA ASN A 104 0.29 -4.88 6.85
C ASN A 104 -1.25 -4.77 6.88
N ALA A 105 -1.97 -5.62 6.15
CA ALA A 105 -3.44 -5.67 6.13
C ALA A 105 -4.11 -5.94 7.50
N GLY A 106 -3.33 -5.98 8.59
CA GLY A 106 -3.75 -6.15 9.97
C GLY A 106 -3.60 -4.91 10.88
N ASN A 107 -3.08 -3.77 10.42
CA ASN A 107 -3.04 -2.53 11.24
C ASN A 107 -4.35 -1.73 11.13
N ALA A 108 -5.45 -2.44 11.32
CA ALA A 108 -6.72 -1.89 11.77
C ALA A 108 -6.95 -2.40 13.21
N SER A 109 -6.05 -2.08 14.12
CA SER A 109 -6.33 -2.21 15.55
C SER A 109 -5.49 -1.22 16.34
N ASN A 110 -6.13 -0.64 17.36
CA ASN A 110 -5.55 0.14 18.46
C ASN A 110 -5.52 1.66 18.24
N GLY A 111 -6.71 2.21 17.99
CA GLY A 111 -7.09 3.51 18.52
C GLY A 111 -8.20 3.31 19.54
N MET A 112 -7.84 2.80 20.73
CA MET A 112 -8.67 2.84 21.93
C MET A 112 -7.75 3.22 23.08
N GLU A 113 -7.63 4.52 23.31
CA GLU A 113 -7.28 5.13 24.59
C GLU A 113 -8.17 6.34 24.79
#